data_AF-A0A699SKE9-F1
#
_entry.id   AF-A0A699SKE9-F1
#
_cell.length_a   1.000
_cell.length_b   1.000
_cell.length_c   1.000
_cell.angle_alpha   90.00
_cell.angle_beta   90.00
_cell.angle_gamma   90.00
#
_symmetry.space_group_name_H-M   'P 1'
#
loop_
_entity.id
_entity.type
_entity.pdbx_description
1 polymer ?
#
loop_
_entity_poly.entity_id
_entity_poly.type
_entity_poly.pdbx_seq_one_letter_code
_entity_poly.pdbx_strand_id
1 'polypeptide(L)' 'MYGVVVANFGMLSTITTGLAIDAEGPINDNAGGIAKMAVTSHHIHERIDALDAAENTIAAIGKVNVMILIILTR' A
#
# COMPACT_ATOMS: atom_id res chain seq x y z
N MET A 1 4.60 -29.69 -5.75
CA MET A 1 3.64 -29.17 -4.75
C MET A 1 4.34 -28.54 -3.55
N TYR A 2 5.17 -29.25 -2.77
CA TYR A 2 5.83 -28.67 -1.57
C TYR A 2 6.60 -27.36 -1.85
N GLY A 3 7.45 -27.31 -2.87
CA GLY A 3 8.20 -26.09 -3.22
C GLY A 3 7.33 -24.90 -3.63
N VAL A 4 6.19 -25.15 -4.29
CA VAL A 4 5.24 -24.09 -4.67
C VAL A 4 4.54 -23.52 -3.44
N VAL A 5 4.15 -24.38 -2.50
CA VAL A 5 3.54 -23.96 -1.22
C VAL A 5 4.54 -23.14 -0.39
N VAL A 6 5.80 -23.58 -0.31
CA VAL A 6 6.86 -22.85 0.41
C VAL A 6 7.18 -21.52 -0.26
N ALA A 7 7.19 -21.45 -1.60
CA ALA A 7 7.37 -20.19 -2.33
C ALA A 7 6.23 -19.19 -2.03
N ASN A 8 4.97 -19.66 -2.01
CA ASN A 8 3.83 -18.83 -1.63
C ASN A 8 3.92 -18.32 -0.19
N PHE A 9 4.33 -19.18 0.75
CA PHE A 9 4.54 -18.77 2.14
C PHE A 9 5.70 -17.77 2.27
N GLY A 10 6.75 -17.93 1.46
CA GLY A 10 7.87 -17.00 1.37
C GLY A 10 7.46 -15.60 0.92
N MET A 11 6.58 -15.49 -0.08
CA MET A 11 6.03 -14.19 -0.50
C MET A 11 5.15 -13.51 0.57
N LEU A 12 4.50 -14.32 1.42
CA LEU A 12 3.71 -13.83 2.56
C LEU A 12 4.55 -13.53 3.81
N SER A 13 5.83 -13.90 3.85
CA SER A 13 6.67 -13.73 5.04
C SER A 13 6.82 -12.26 5.48
N THR A 14 6.69 -11.32 4.55
CA THR A 14 6.75 -9.88 4.79
C THR A 14 5.36 -9.21 4.74
N ILE A 15 4.26 -9.98 4.86
CA ILE A 15 2.90 -9.44 4.74
C ILE A 15 2.60 -8.37 5.79
N THR A 16 3.14 -8.47 7.00
CA THR A 16 2.94 -7.46 8.05
C THR A 16 3.45 -6.09 7.61
N THR A 17 4.63 -6.02 7.01
CA THR A 17 5.18 -4.78 6.48
C THR A 17 4.36 -4.29 5.30
N GLY A 18 3.97 -5.18 4.39
CA GLY A 18 3.12 -4.81 3.25
C GLY A 18 1.78 -4.21 3.68
N LEU A 19 1.09 -4.85 4.63
CA LEU A 19 -0.18 -4.36 5.18
C LEU A 19 -0.02 -3.05 5.96
N ALA A 20 1.09 -2.88 6.68
CA ALA A 20 1.34 -1.64 7.41
C ALA A 20 1.45 -0.44 6.45
N ILE A 21 2.14 -0.63 5.32
CA ILE A 21 2.31 0.43 4.31
C ILE A 21 1.02 0.64 3.51
N ASP A 22 0.28 -0.42 3.18
CA ASP A 22 -1.03 -0.31 2.52
C ASP A 22 -2.07 0.42 3.40
N ALA A 23 -1.96 0.26 4.72
CA ALA A 23 -2.80 0.97 5.68
C ALA A 23 -2.48 2.47 5.77
N GLU A 24 -1.31 2.94 5.31
CA GLU A 24 -1.01 4.38 5.24
C GLU A 24 -1.94 5.10 4.28
N GLY A 25 -2.53 4.40 3.33
CA GLY A 25 -3.32 5.03 2.31
C GLY A 25 -4.60 5.70 2.76
N PRO A 26 -5.51 4.93 3.37
CA PRO A 26 -6.68 5.50 4.03
C PRO A 26 -6.33 6.55 5.09
N ILE A 27 -5.13 6.48 5.71
CA ILE A 27 -4.67 7.46 6.68
C ILE A 27 -4.31 8.78 5.98
N ASN A 28 -3.57 8.72 4.88
CA ASN A 28 -3.15 9.89 4.09
C ASN A 28 -4.33 10.56 3.40
N ASP A 29 -5.28 9.79 2.87
CA ASP A 29 -6.54 10.29 2.31
C ASP A 29 -7.33 11.12 3.34
N ASN A 30 -7.47 10.59 4.56
CA ASN A 30 -8.16 11.29 5.64
C ASN A 30 -7.39 12.54 6.08
N ALA A 31 -6.06 12.47 6.17
CA ALA A 31 -5.22 13.63 6.46
C ALA A 31 -5.39 14.72 5.40
N GLY A 32 -5.44 14.35 4.11
CA GLY A 32 -5.69 15.25 2.99
C GLY A 32 -7.07 15.89 3.04
N GLY A 33 -8.10 15.10 3.35
CA GLY A 33 -9.46 15.61 3.56
C GLY A 33 -9.54 16.65 4.68
N ILE A 34 -8.95 16.35 5.84
CA ILE A 34 -8.89 17.27 6.98
C ILE A 34 -8.10 18.53 6.62
N ALA A 35 -6.96 18.40 5.95
CA ALA A 35 -6.14 19.54 5.53
C ALA A 35 -6.88 20.49 4.58
N LYS A 36 -7.73 19.96 3.69
CA LYS A 36 -8.60 20.73 2.78
C LYS A 36 -9.72 21.43 3.55
N MET A 37 -10.33 20.75 4.53
CA MET A 37 -11.42 21.32 5.35
C MET A 37 -10.94 22.38 6.35
N ALA A 38 -9.72 22.25 6.86
CA ALA A 38 -9.13 23.15 7.85
C ALA A 38 -8.42 24.38 7.26
N VAL A 39 -8.53 24.62 5.94
CA VAL A 39 -7.89 25.75 5.23
C VAL A 39 -6.40 25.88 5.57
N THR A 40 -5.69 24.75 5.52
CA THR A 40 -4.26 24.69 5.81
C THR A 40 -3.41 25.30 4.69
N SER A 41 -2.15 25.64 5.00
CA SER A 41 -1.21 26.24 4.04
C SER A 41 -0.90 25.29 2.87
N HIS A 42 -0.63 25.85 1.69
CA HIS A 42 -0.27 25.13 0.47
C HIS A 42 0.86 24.10 0.68
N HIS A 43 1.82 24.41 1.55
CA HIS A 43 2.93 23.51 1.90
C HIS A 43 2.47 22.19 2.57
N ILE A 44 1.34 22.21 3.28
CA ILE A 44 0.75 20.99 3.86
C ILE A 44 0.12 20.13 2.76
N HIS A 45 -0.53 20.75 1.78
CA HIS A 45 -1.16 20.04 0.66
C HIS A 45 -0.11 19.36 -0.22
N GLU A 46 0.96 20.08 -0.59
CA GLU A 46 2.08 19.50 -1.37
C GLU A 46 2.69 18.25 -0.71
N ARG A 47 2.78 18.25 0.62
CA ARG A 47 3.29 17.09 1.37
C ARG A 47 2.34 15.90 1.32
N ILE A 48 1.04 16.14 1.41
CA ILE A 48 0.04 15.07 1.38
C ILE A 48 -0.12 14.51 -0.03
N ASP A 49 -0.10 15.35 -1.06
CA ASP A 49 -0.15 14.91 -2.45
C ASP A 49 1.09 14.07 -2.82
N ALA A 50 2.26 14.40 -2.27
CA ALA A 50 3.47 13.58 -2.43
C ALA A 50 3.33 12.19 -1.77
N LEU A 51 2.62 12.11 -0.64
CA LEU A 51 2.35 10.85 0.06
C LEU A 51 1.34 9.97 -0.71
N ASP A 52 0.28 10.56 -1.25
CA ASP A 52 -0.71 9.87 -2.11
C ASP A 52 -0.04 9.29 -3.39
N ALA A 53 0.87 10.05 -4.00
CA ALA A 53 1.64 9.54 -5.14
C ALA A 53 2.51 8.30 -4.79
N ALA A 54 3.13 8.30 -3.61
CA ALA A 54 3.92 7.17 -3.14
C ALA A 54 3.02 5.95 -2.88
N GLU A 55 1.89 6.16 -2.22
CA GLU A 55 0.91 5.13 -1.92
C GLU A 55 0.34 4.45 -3.17
N ASN A 56 0.02 5.21 -4.22
CA ASN A 56 -0.44 4.64 -5.49
C ASN A 56 0.56 3.64 -6.09
N THR A 57 1.87 3.90 -5.91
CA THR A 57 2.93 2.97 -6.33
C THR A 57 2.94 1.71 -5.45
N ILE A 58 2.78 1.86 -4.14
CA ILE A 58 2.71 0.74 -3.19
C ILE A 58 1.48 -0.14 -3.45
N ALA A 59 0.32 0.46 -3.67
CA ALA A 59 -0.92 -0.26 -3.97
C ALA A 59 -0.78 -1.12 -5.25
N ALA A 60 -0.06 -0.61 -6.26
CA ALA A 60 0.26 -1.39 -7.45
C ALA A 60 1.15 -2.61 -7.13
N ILE A 61 2.17 -2.44 -6.29
CA ILE A 61 3.05 -3.54 -5.84
C ILE A 61 2.25 -4.58 -5.05
N GLY A 62 1.37 -4.15 -4.14
CA GLY A 62 0.50 -5.04 -3.37
C GLY A 62 -0.39 -5.92 -4.25
N LYS A 63 -1.01 -5.32 -5.28
CA LYS A 63 -1.83 -6.06 -6.27
C LYS A 63 -1.03 -7.12 -7.02
N VAL A 64 0.21 -6.81 -7.44
CA VAL A 64 1.08 -7.77 -8.13
C VAL A 64 1.44 -8.94 -7.21
N ASN A 65 1.76 -8.69 -5.93
CA ASN A 65 2.08 -9.75 -4.97
C ASN A 65 0.89 -10.73 -4.80
N VAL A 66 -0.32 -10.20 -4.67
CA VAL A 66 -1.55 -11.02 -4.59
C VAL A 66 -1.78 -11.79 -5.90
N MET A 67 -1.57 -11.17 -7.06
CA MET A 67 -1.75 -11.82 -8.35
C MET A 67 -0.80 -13.01 -8.54
N ILE A 68 0.48 -12.86 -8.16
CA ILE A 68 1.46 -13.96 -8.21
C ILE A 68 1.05 -15.09 -7.25
N LEU A 69 0.59 -14.76 -6.04
CA LEU A 69 0.09 -15.73 -5.07
C LEU A 69 -1.08 -16.57 -5.63
N ILE A 70 -1.99 -15.92 -6.36
CA ILE A 70 -3.14 -16.58 -7.03
C ILE A 70 -2.67 -17.47 -8.18
N ILE A 71 -1.72 -17.01 -9.00
CA ILE A 71 -1.18 -17.80 -10.12
C ILE A 71 -0.49 -19.07 -9.62
N LEU A 72 0.28 -18.98 -8.53
CA LEU A 72 1.01 -20.14 -7.98
C LEU A 72 0.12 -21.13 -7.23
N THR A 73 -1.11 -20.75 -6.86
CA THR A 73 -2.08 -21.63 -6.19
C THR A 73 -3.06 -22.32 -7.13
N ARG A 74 -3.01 -22.01 -8.43
CA ARG A 74 -3.80 -22.60 -9.50
C ARG A 74 -3.02 -23.70 -10.22
#